data_AF-A0A1I6SI30-F1
#
_entry.id   AF-A0A1I6SI30-F1
#
_cell.length_a   1.000
_cell.length_b   1.000
_cell.length_c   1.000
_cell.angle_alpha   90.00
_cell.angle_beta   90.00
_cell.angle_gamma   90.00
#
_symmetry.space_group_name_H-M   'P 1'
#
loop_
_entity.id
_entity.type
_entity.pdbx_description
1 polymer ?
#
loop_
_entity_poly.entity_id
_entity_poly.type
_entity_poly.pdbx_seq_one_letter_code
_entity_poly.pdbx_strand_id
1 'polypeptide(L)'
;MSTLSFTQSENARLEALSFIKKSIPATLWNKHAHEVQQLKQTCLQHPLFQLPILTRLSNQNLSLEQLKFIHINYFTAIVKNFTDTLSMVIYQALQLENHENIHEVDRIHAKAYARYLLSLNLIDELGFNTYELSLSSPARSHLVYFMDLLKLLQVNPLDQKQVVTEAYDLNQFNHPHLPSYNNLLLILACAELQVIKYSEALRINLEKYDVQFSYGYYACHGVVDHSEKLANDDNHEDDIWALLTQSYQSSQQHSYEQLLGQYLQLWQNFWSKMDTLTT
;
A
#
# COMPACT_ATOMS: atom_id res chain seq x y z
N MET A 1 -28.00 -22.43 -9.21
CA MET A 1 -26.72 -22.46 -9.93
C MET A 1 -25.73 -21.67 -9.09
N SER A 2 -24.58 -22.24 -8.72
CA SER A 2 -23.63 -21.60 -7.83
C SER A 2 -23.01 -20.39 -8.52
N THR A 3 -23.39 -19.19 -8.09
CA THR A 3 -22.69 -17.93 -8.38
C THR A 3 -21.39 -17.92 -7.60
N LEU A 4 -20.42 -18.74 -8.01
CA LEU A 4 -19.07 -18.67 -7.49
C LEU A 4 -18.41 -17.43 -8.11
N SER A 5 -18.29 -16.36 -7.31
CA SER A 5 -17.42 -15.21 -7.59
C SER A 5 -15.99 -15.71 -7.76
N PHE A 6 -15.38 -15.39 -8.90
CA PHE A 6 -14.06 -15.92 -9.29
C PHE A 6 -12.89 -15.27 -8.53
N THR A 7 -13.09 -14.22 -7.74
CA THR A 7 -11.96 -13.40 -7.25
C THR A 7 -11.74 -13.38 -5.74
N GLN A 8 -12.67 -13.90 -4.93
CA GLN A 8 -12.43 -14.12 -3.50
C GLN A 8 -13.24 -15.33 -3.01
N SER A 9 -12.88 -16.54 -3.44
CA SER A 9 -13.14 -17.66 -2.52
C SER A 9 -12.24 -17.38 -1.32
N GLU A 10 -12.79 -17.02 -0.15
CA GLU A 10 -12.01 -16.94 1.10
C GLU A 10 -11.13 -18.19 1.24
N ASN A 11 -11.64 -19.34 0.78
CA ASN A 11 -10.90 -20.60 0.73
C ASN A 11 -9.63 -20.53 -0.13
N ALA A 12 -9.62 -19.81 -1.25
CA ALA A 12 -8.45 -19.69 -2.14
C ALA A 12 -7.37 -18.76 -1.58
N ARG A 13 -7.74 -17.64 -0.94
CA ARG A 13 -6.78 -16.80 -0.21
C ARG A 13 -6.19 -17.56 0.99
N LEU A 14 -7.03 -18.23 1.78
CA LEU A 14 -6.60 -19.05 2.91
C LEU A 14 -5.74 -20.24 2.46
N GLU A 15 -6.07 -20.88 1.33
CA GLU A 15 -5.24 -21.89 0.70
C GLU A 15 -3.86 -21.32 0.36
N ALA A 16 -3.81 -20.14 -0.25
CA ALA A 16 -2.56 -19.52 -0.64
C ALA A 16 -1.69 -19.19 0.58
N LEU A 17 -2.26 -18.54 1.60
CA LEU A 17 -1.60 -18.23 2.86
C LEU A 17 -1.14 -19.50 3.60
N SER A 18 -1.98 -20.54 3.62
CA SER A 18 -1.60 -21.81 4.26
C SER A 18 -0.43 -22.46 3.54
N PHE A 19 -0.36 -22.40 2.21
CA PHE A 19 0.77 -22.92 1.46
C PHE A 19 2.04 -22.12 1.78
N ILE A 20 1.96 -20.79 1.71
CA ILE A 20 3.09 -19.87 1.97
C ILE A 20 3.73 -20.15 3.33
N LYS A 21 2.89 -20.36 4.37
CA LYS A 21 3.36 -20.71 5.72
C LYS A 21 4.03 -22.08 5.79
N LYS A 22 3.55 -23.07 5.03
CA LYS A 22 4.04 -24.45 5.05
C LYS A 22 5.23 -24.69 4.13
N SER A 23 5.50 -23.78 3.18
CA SER A 23 6.60 -23.93 2.22
C SER A 23 7.98 -23.66 2.83
N ILE A 24 8.05 -23.21 4.09
CA ILE A 24 9.28 -23.07 4.87
C ILE A 24 9.15 -23.86 6.18
N PRO A 25 10.27 -24.26 6.83
CA PRO A 25 10.21 -24.93 8.13
C PRO A 25 9.44 -24.12 9.18
N ALA A 26 8.59 -24.77 9.97
CA ALA A 26 7.75 -24.09 10.98
C ALA A 26 8.56 -23.31 12.03
N THR A 27 9.75 -23.81 12.40
CA THR A 27 10.68 -23.11 13.30
C THR A 27 11.18 -21.80 12.68
N LEU A 28 11.46 -21.82 11.38
CA LEU A 28 11.89 -20.66 10.61
C LEU A 28 10.76 -19.65 10.44
N TRP A 29 9.56 -20.12 10.11
CA TRP A 29 8.36 -19.27 10.05
C TRP A 29 8.13 -18.52 11.36
N ASN A 30 8.14 -19.21 12.50
CA ASN A 30 7.91 -18.56 13.79
C ASN A 30 8.99 -17.51 14.12
N LYS A 31 10.25 -17.79 13.75
CA LYS A 31 11.35 -16.83 13.91
C LYS A 31 11.13 -15.60 13.03
N HIS A 32 10.90 -15.80 11.73
CA HIS A 32 10.72 -14.71 10.78
C HIS A 32 9.47 -13.90 11.10
N ALA A 33 8.37 -14.53 11.53
CA ALA A 33 7.17 -13.83 11.94
C ALA A 33 7.44 -12.90 13.11
N HIS A 34 8.31 -13.29 14.05
CA HIS A 34 8.71 -12.41 15.15
C HIS A 34 9.58 -11.24 14.65
N GLU A 35 10.55 -11.50 13.79
CA GLU A 35 11.45 -10.46 13.21
C GLU A 35 10.67 -9.46 12.33
N VAL A 36 9.77 -9.94 11.47
CA VAL A 36 8.88 -9.10 10.65
C VAL A 36 7.90 -8.33 11.52
N GLN A 37 7.38 -8.92 12.61
CA GLN A 37 6.53 -8.19 13.54
C GLN A 37 7.29 -7.03 14.21
N GLN A 38 8.59 -7.17 14.50
CA GLN A 38 9.40 -6.06 15.00
C GLN A 38 9.48 -4.93 13.97
N LEU A 39 9.70 -5.23 12.69
CA LEU A 39 9.68 -4.22 11.62
C LEU A 39 8.31 -3.51 11.54
N LYS A 40 7.20 -4.26 11.58
CA LYS A 40 5.84 -3.69 11.61
C LYS A 40 5.64 -2.76 12.82
N GLN A 41 6.11 -3.15 14.00
CA GLN A 41 6.03 -2.30 15.20
C GLN A 41 6.89 -1.04 15.08
N THR A 42 8.11 -1.14 14.53
CA THR A 42 8.97 0.02 14.26
C THR A 42 8.28 1.03 13.33
N CYS A 43 7.59 0.53 12.29
CA CYS A 43 6.78 1.38 11.42
C CYS A 43 5.69 2.11 12.20
N LEU A 44 4.82 1.38 12.91
CA LEU A 44 3.69 1.94 13.65
C LEU A 44 4.10 2.94 14.75
N GLN A 45 5.29 2.79 15.33
CA GLN A 45 5.82 3.66 16.38
C GLN A 45 6.58 4.87 15.83
N HIS A 46 6.76 4.97 14.51
CA HIS A 46 7.53 6.05 13.90
C HIS A 46 6.85 7.43 14.11
N PRO A 47 7.63 8.52 14.35
CA PRO A 47 7.08 9.86 14.56
C PRO A 47 6.19 10.39 13.42
N LEU A 48 6.32 9.82 12.23
CA LEU A 48 5.41 10.03 11.09
C LEU A 48 3.94 10.01 11.53
N PHE A 49 3.53 9.00 12.29
CA PHE A 49 2.13 8.82 12.70
C PHE A 49 1.68 9.74 13.85
N GLN A 50 2.55 10.64 14.29
CA GLN A 50 2.29 11.60 15.37
C GLN A 50 2.50 13.06 14.90
N LEU A 51 2.72 13.28 13.60
CA LEU A 51 2.95 14.62 13.06
C LEU A 51 1.73 15.53 13.28
N PRO A 52 1.93 16.84 13.58
CA PRO A 52 0.84 17.78 13.83
C PRO A 52 -0.17 17.87 12.69
N ILE A 53 0.26 17.70 11.44
CA ILE A 53 -0.63 17.72 10.27
C ILE A 53 -1.74 16.67 10.36
N LEU A 54 -1.48 15.50 10.96
CA LEU A 54 -2.50 14.46 11.09
C LEU A 54 -3.64 14.95 11.97
N THR A 55 -3.32 15.59 13.11
CA THR A 55 -4.31 16.24 13.98
C THR A 55 -5.04 17.37 13.27
N ARG A 56 -4.34 18.18 12.47
CA ARG A 56 -4.95 19.27 11.69
C ARG A 56 -5.89 18.73 10.60
N LEU A 57 -5.52 17.61 9.98
CA LEU A 57 -6.34 16.91 9.00
C LEU A 57 -7.62 16.39 9.65
N SER A 58 -7.51 15.60 10.72
CA SER A 58 -8.64 15.00 11.42
C SER A 58 -9.57 16.04 12.07
N ASN A 59 -9.02 17.15 12.57
CA ASN A 59 -9.80 18.26 13.13
C ASN A 59 -10.36 19.22 12.06
N GLN A 60 -10.22 18.91 10.77
CA GLN A 60 -10.78 19.73 9.70
C GLN A 60 -10.21 21.17 9.67
N ASN A 61 -8.92 21.35 9.98
CA ASN A 61 -8.30 22.68 10.13
C ASN A 61 -7.63 23.26 8.87
N LEU A 62 -7.58 22.52 7.76
CA LEU A 62 -6.87 22.93 6.53
C LEU A 62 -7.83 23.59 5.55
N SER A 63 -7.38 24.60 4.81
CA SER A 63 -8.17 25.23 3.75
C SER A 63 -8.30 24.33 2.51
N LEU A 64 -9.28 24.60 1.65
CA LEU A 64 -9.42 23.84 0.40
C LEU A 64 -8.18 23.97 -0.50
N GLU A 65 -7.57 25.15 -0.59
CA GLU A 65 -6.34 25.35 -1.38
C GLU A 65 -5.15 24.56 -0.80
N GLN A 66 -5.07 24.46 0.53
CA GLN A 66 -4.07 23.62 1.20
C GLN A 66 -4.28 22.14 0.91
N LEU A 67 -5.54 21.69 0.91
CA LEU A 67 -5.87 20.31 0.53
C LEU A 67 -5.51 20.07 -0.94
N LYS A 68 -5.87 20.96 -1.88
CA LYS A 68 -5.47 20.84 -3.29
C LYS A 68 -3.95 20.68 -3.45
N PHE A 69 -3.18 21.49 -2.73
CA PHE A 69 -1.72 21.40 -2.71
C PHE A 69 -1.21 20.05 -2.19
N ILE A 70 -1.81 19.51 -1.12
CA ILE A 70 -1.48 18.17 -0.63
C ILE A 70 -1.78 17.12 -1.69
N HIS A 71 -2.93 17.19 -2.37
CA HIS A 71 -3.36 16.15 -3.31
C HIS A 71 -2.48 16.07 -4.56
N ILE A 72 -2.03 17.18 -5.13
CA ILE A 72 -1.09 17.14 -6.27
C ILE A 72 0.26 16.53 -5.89
N ASN A 73 0.71 16.80 -4.67
CA ASN A 73 1.96 16.25 -4.14
C ASN A 73 1.81 14.77 -3.80
N TYR A 74 0.67 14.36 -3.21
CA TYR A 74 0.36 12.98 -2.89
C TYR A 74 0.20 12.11 -4.14
N PHE A 75 -0.41 12.67 -5.19
CA PHE A 75 -0.47 12.05 -6.51
C PHE A 75 0.93 11.68 -7.03
N THR A 76 1.88 12.61 -6.93
CA THR A 76 3.24 12.40 -7.42
C THR A 76 4.02 11.43 -6.53
N ALA A 77 3.83 11.52 -5.21
CA ALA A 77 4.56 10.74 -4.22
C ALA A 77 4.25 9.24 -4.29
N ILE A 78 2.96 8.86 -4.42
CA ILE A 78 2.56 7.46 -4.32
C ILE A 78 1.49 7.03 -5.33
N VAL A 79 0.38 7.76 -5.45
CA VAL A 79 -0.82 7.26 -6.16
C VAL A 79 -0.52 6.92 -7.61
N LYS A 80 0.29 7.75 -8.29
CA LYS A 80 0.64 7.53 -9.70
C LYS A 80 1.46 6.25 -9.93
N ASN A 81 2.30 5.83 -8.96
CA ASN A 81 3.32 4.79 -9.18
C ASN A 81 3.13 3.55 -8.28
N PHE A 82 2.05 3.53 -7.48
CA PHE A 82 1.76 2.42 -6.58
C PHE A 82 1.59 1.10 -7.34
N THR A 83 0.74 1.10 -8.37
CA THR A 83 0.50 -0.08 -9.24
C THR A 83 1.74 -0.53 -10.01
N ASP A 84 2.66 0.39 -10.32
CA ASP A 84 3.93 0.06 -10.96
C ASP A 84 4.81 -0.74 -10.01
N THR A 85 4.93 -0.27 -8.76
CA THR A 85 5.67 -0.95 -7.70
C THR A 85 5.06 -2.33 -7.40
N LEU A 86 3.73 -2.41 -7.34
CA LEU A 86 3.00 -3.66 -7.14
C LEU A 86 3.21 -4.65 -8.30
N SER A 87 3.18 -4.17 -9.54
CA SER A 87 3.46 -4.98 -10.73
C SER A 87 4.89 -5.52 -10.71
N MET A 88 5.85 -4.70 -10.26
CA MET A 88 7.24 -5.12 -10.14
C MET A 88 7.44 -6.19 -9.07
N VAL A 89 6.79 -6.12 -7.91
CA VAL A 89 6.92 -7.19 -6.90
C VAL A 89 6.32 -8.52 -7.37
N ILE A 90 5.21 -8.48 -8.13
CA ILE A 90 4.62 -9.68 -8.77
C ILE A 90 5.62 -10.33 -9.74
N TYR A 91 6.29 -9.52 -10.55
CA TYR A 91 7.33 -10.01 -11.44
C TYR A 91 8.50 -10.62 -10.64
N GLN A 92 9.01 -9.89 -9.63
CA GLN A 92 10.14 -10.29 -8.79
C GLN A 92 9.89 -11.52 -7.92
N ALA A 93 8.64 -11.99 -7.78
CA ALA A 93 8.34 -13.30 -7.19
C ALA A 93 9.11 -14.47 -7.87
N LEU A 94 9.66 -14.26 -9.08
CA LEU A 94 10.60 -15.19 -9.72
C LEU A 94 11.81 -15.54 -8.82
N GLN A 95 12.19 -14.67 -7.89
CA GLN A 95 13.31 -14.91 -6.97
C GLN A 95 13.04 -16.07 -6.00
N LEU A 96 11.76 -16.38 -5.74
CA LEU A 96 11.35 -17.49 -4.87
C LEU A 96 11.79 -18.86 -5.41
N GLU A 97 12.02 -18.98 -6.71
CA GLU A 97 12.50 -20.21 -7.36
C GLU A 97 13.87 -20.68 -6.84
N ASN A 98 14.68 -19.75 -6.31
CA ASN A 98 16.02 -20.02 -5.81
C ASN A 98 16.17 -19.66 -4.31
N HIS A 99 15.06 -19.44 -3.60
CA HIS A 99 15.12 -18.95 -2.23
C HIS A 99 15.50 -20.08 -1.24
N GLU A 100 16.51 -19.82 -0.42
CA GLU A 100 17.11 -20.83 0.47
C GLU A 100 16.15 -21.33 1.57
N ASN A 101 15.31 -20.44 2.11
CA ASN A 101 14.32 -20.78 3.13
C ASN A 101 13.22 -21.74 2.66
N ILE A 102 12.92 -21.74 1.36
CA ILE A 102 11.78 -22.45 0.79
C ILE A 102 12.20 -23.86 0.43
N HIS A 103 11.40 -24.84 0.86
CA HIS A 103 11.58 -26.25 0.50
C HIS A 103 11.72 -26.37 -1.01
N GLU A 104 12.76 -27.07 -1.47
CA GLU A 104 13.13 -27.11 -2.90
C GLU A 104 11.96 -27.50 -3.81
N VAL A 105 11.17 -28.50 -3.39
CA VAL A 105 9.99 -29.00 -4.11
C VAL A 105 8.85 -27.97 -4.21
N ASP A 106 8.84 -26.96 -3.33
CA ASP A 106 7.79 -25.96 -3.21
C ASP A 106 8.14 -24.65 -3.91
N ARG A 107 9.39 -24.42 -4.33
CA ARG A 107 9.86 -23.10 -4.82
C ARG A 107 9.10 -22.56 -6.03
N ILE A 108 8.82 -23.42 -7.02
CA ILE A 108 8.06 -23.04 -8.21
C ILE A 108 6.59 -22.73 -7.84
N HIS A 109 6.01 -23.52 -6.93
CA HIS A 109 4.67 -23.28 -6.41
C HIS A 109 4.62 -21.99 -5.58
N ALA A 110 5.63 -21.71 -4.76
CA ALA A 110 5.72 -20.49 -3.96
C ALA A 110 5.66 -19.23 -4.82
N LYS A 111 6.36 -19.21 -5.96
CA LYS A 111 6.21 -18.14 -6.95
C LYS A 111 4.76 -17.98 -7.42
N ALA A 112 4.10 -19.07 -7.80
CA ALA A 112 2.72 -19.01 -8.30
C ALA A 112 1.74 -18.48 -7.23
N TYR A 113 1.90 -18.95 -5.99
CA TYR A 113 1.08 -18.57 -4.85
C TYR A 113 1.31 -17.12 -4.41
N ALA A 114 2.56 -16.67 -4.39
CA ALA A 114 2.90 -15.27 -4.14
C ALA A 114 2.28 -14.35 -5.20
N ARG A 115 2.39 -14.71 -6.48
CA ARG A 115 1.75 -13.97 -7.57
C ARG A 115 0.24 -13.95 -7.45
N TYR A 116 -0.37 -15.04 -6.99
CA TYR A 116 -1.81 -15.07 -6.76
C TYR A 116 -2.24 -14.01 -5.73
N LEU A 117 -1.64 -14.02 -4.52
CA LEU A 117 -1.96 -13.03 -3.48
C LEU A 117 -1.69 -11.59 -3.95
N LEU A 118 -0.51 -11.31 -4.49
CA LEU A 118 -0.17 -9.96 -4.98
C LEU A 118 -1.07 -9.52 -6.15
N SER A 119 -1.57 -10.47 -6.96
CA SER A 119 -2.54 -10.15 -8.02
C SER A 119 -3.91 -9.79 -7.46
N LEU A 120 -4.33 -10.34 -6.30
CA LEU A 120 -5.55 -9.91 -5.63
C LEU A 120 -5.46 -8.42 -5.25
N ASN A 121 -4.33 -8.01 -4.69
CA ASN A 121 -4.07 -6.59 -4.41
C ASN A 121 -4.10 -5.77 -5.71
N LEU A 122 -3.44 -6.24 -6.78
CA LEU A 122 -3.38 -5.49 -8.03
C LEU A 122 -4.75 -5.35 -8.70
N ILE A 123 -5.58 -6.39 -8.73
CA ILE A 123 -6.89 -6.28 -9.38
C ILE A 123 -7.82 -5.32 -8.61
N ASP A 124 -7.71 -5.26 -7.28
CA ASP A 124 -8.44 -4.28 -6.47
C ASP A 124 -8.03 -2.85 -6.86
N GLU A 125 -6.72 -2.57 -6.89
CA GLU A 125 -6.18 -1.30 -7.36
C GLU A 125 -6.61 -0.92 -8.79
N LEU A 126 -6.85 -1.93 -9.64
CA LEU A 126 -7.32 -1.78 -11.02
C LEU A 126 -8.85 -1.66 -11.17
N GLY A 127 -9.60 -1.65 -10.06
CA GLY A 127 -11.04 -1.38 -10.05
C GLY A 127 -11.92 -2.61 -10.23
N PHE A 128 -11.39 -3.81 -9.93
CA PHE A 128 -12.23 -5.00 -9.84
C PHE A 128 -13.06 -4.97 -8.57
N ASN A 129 -14.35 -5.30 -8.69
CA ASN A 129 -15.19 -5.54 -7.54
C ASN A 129 -15.19 -7.05 -7.26
N THR A 130 -14.54 -7.45 -6.17
CA THR A 130 -14.35 -8.86 -5.79
C THR A 130 -15.64 -9.53 -5.30
N TYR A 131 -16.63 -8.75 -4.87
CA TYR A 131 -17.94 -9.24 -4.44
C TYR A 131 -18.90 -9.43 -5.63
N GLU A 132 -18.96 -8.46 -6.54
CA GLU A 132 -19.84 -8.46 -7.69
C GLU A 132 -19.07 -8.07 -8.97
N LEU A 133 -18.59 -9.07 -9.70
CA LEU A 133 -17.75 -8.86 -10.89
C LEU A 133 -18.39 -7.98 -11.97
N SER A 134 -19.72 -7.99 -12.13
CA SER A 134 -20.45 -7.10 -13.04
C SER A 134 -20.26 -5.61 -12.73
N LEU A 135 -19.85 -5.28 -11.51
CA LEU A 135 -19.54 -3.93 -11.06
C LEU A 135 -18.07 -3.54 -11.25
N SER A 136 -17.22 -4.46 -11.73
CA SER A 136 -15.82 -4.18 -12.04
C SER A 136 -15.72 -3.20 -13.21
N SER A 137 -14.81 -2.24 -13.12
CA SER A 137 -14.56 -1.30 -14.21
C SER A 137 -13.19 -0.64 -14.04
N PRO A 138 -12.41 -0.48 -15.13
CA PRO A 138 -11.15 0.27 -15.06
C PRO A 138 -11.35 1.73 -14.64
N ALA A 139 -12.54 2.30 -14.87
CA ALA A 139 -12.90 3.64 -14.41
C ALA A 139 -13.06 3.73 -12.87
N ARG A 140 -13.05 2.57 -12.19
CA ARG A 140 -13.10 2.45 -10.73
C ARG A 140 -11.74 2.09 -10.12
N SER A 141 -10.67 2.07 -10.92
CA SER A 141 -9.31 1.92 -10.40
C SER A 141 -8.96 3.09 -9.49
N HIS A 142 -8.13 2.84 -8.48
CA HIS A 142 -7.77 3.85 -7.49
C HIS A 142 -7.08 5.05 -8.12
N LEU A 143 -6.22 4.82 -9.13
CA LEU A 143 -5.60 5.88 -9.90
C LEU A 143 -6.63 6.74 -10.66
N VAL A 144 -7.61 6.13 -11.33
CA VAL A 144 -8.64 6.88 -12.06
C VAL A 144 -9.54 7.65 -11.09
N TYR A 145 -9.94 7.04 -9.98
CA TYR A 145 -10.68 7.75 -8.94
C TYR A 145 -9.92 8.94 -8.35
N PHE A 146 -8.60 8.81 -8.13
CA PHE A 146 -7.81 9.94 -7.66
C PHE A 146 -7.70 11.05 -8.72
N MET A 147 -7.57 10.69 -10.00
CA MET A 147 -7.58 11.64 -11.12
C MET A 147 -8.92 12.39 -11.21
N ASP A 148 -10.05 11.69 -11.04
CA ASP A 148 -11.37 12.30 -11.01
C ASP A 148 -11.53 13.23 -9.79
N LEU A 149 -10.98 12.85 -8.63
CA LEU A 149 -10.91 13.74 -7.46
C LEU A 149 -10.11 15.00 -7.76
N LEU A 150 -8.92 14.90 -8.36
CA LEU A 150 -8.12 16.07 -8.76
C LEU A 150 -8.89 16.97 -9.72
N LYS A 151 -9.65 16.39 -10.66
CA LYS A 151 -10.51 17.14 -11.57
C LYS A 151 -11.63 17.88 -10.83
N LEU A 152 -12.30 17.24 -9.87
CA LEU A 152 -13.32 17.87 -9.03
C LEU A 152 -12.72 19.02 -8.19
N LEU A 153 -11.50 18.83 -7.70
CA LEU A 153 -10.72 19.85 -7.01
C LEU A 153 -10.16 20.93 -7.94
N GLN A 154 -10.36 20.82 -9.26
CA GLN A 154 -9.82 21.73 -10.28
C GLN A 154 -8.29 21.83 -10.24
N VAL A 155 -7.63 20.73 -9.94
CA VAL A 155 -6.17 20.58 -9.90
C VAL A 155 -5.71 19.86 -11.16
N ASN A 156 -4.72 20.42 -11.86
CA ASN A 156 -4.14 19.78 -13.04
C ASN A 156 -2.98 18.83 -12.61
N PRO A 157 -3.13 17.50 -12.74
CA PRO A 157 -2.08 16.53 -12.37
C PRO A 157 -0.80 16.67 -13.20
N LEU A 158 -0.86 17.35 -14.34
CA LEU A 158 0.30 17.60 -15.20
C LEU A 158 1.03 18.91 -14.85
N ASP A 159 0.48 19.74 -13.96
CA ASP A 159 1.17 20.96 -13.52
C ASP A 159 2.19 20.63 -12.42
N GLN A 160 3.42 20.39 -12.86
CA GLN A 160 4.53 20.06 -11.97
C GLN A 160 5.05 21.25 -11.16
N LYS A 161 4.60 22.49 -11.41
CA LYS A 161 5.13 23.68 -10.73
C LYS A 161 4.86 23.70 -9.23
N GLN A 162 3.79 23.03 -8.79
CA GLN A 162 3.39 22.96 -7.39
C GLN A 162 3.90 21.72 -6.66
N VAL A 163 4.61 20.84 -7.38
CA VAL A 163 5.13 19.60 -6.80
C VAL A 163 6.46 19.87 -6.11
N VAL A 164 6.55 19.50 -4.84
CA VAL A 164 7.75 19.67 -4.00
C VAL A 164 8.73 18.52 -4.18
N THR A 165 9.99 18.77 -3.86
CA THR A 165 11.07 17.78 -3.95
C THR A 165 10.76 16.52 -3.13
N GLU A 166 10.17 16.66 -1.94
CA GLU A 166 9.84 15.55 -1.05
C GLU A 166 8.87 14.55 -1.69
N ALA A 167 7.99 15.00 -2.59
CA ALA A 167 7.10 14.12 -3.36
C ALA A 167 7.89 13.33 -4.42
N TYR A 168 8.87 13.96 -5.08
CA TYR A 168 9.74 13.28 -6.03
C TYR A 168 10.69 12.30 -5.36
N ASP A 169 11.23 12.65 -4.20
CA ASP A 169 12.13 11.77 -3.44
C ASP A 169 11.44 10.46 -3.08
N LEU A 170 10.18 10.52 -2.62
CA LEU A 170 9.36 9.33 -2.35
C LEU A 170 9.15 8.47 -3.59
N ASN A 171 8.77 9.10 -4.71
CA ASN A 171 8.56 8.39 -5.97
C ASN A 171 9.85 7.67 -6.44
N GLN A 172 10.97 8.39 -6.42
CA GLN A 172 12.25 7.88 -6.92
C GLN A 172 12.88 6.83 -6.01
N PHE A 173 12.51 6.78 -4.73
CA PHE A 173 13.05 5.83 -3.76
C PHE A 173 12.88 4.37 -4.19
N ASN A 174 11.78 4.04 -4.89
CA ASN A 174 11.49 2.66 -5.28
C ASN A 174 12.42 2.15 -6.40
N HIS A 175 12.95 3.04 -7.25
CA HIS A 175 13.73 2.67 -8.43
C HIS A 175 14.94 1.76 -8.15
N PRO A 176 15.85 2.07 -7.21
CA PRO A 176 16.96 1.18 -6.89
C PRO A 176 16.52 -0.16 -6.30
N HIS A 177 15.28 -0.26 -5.81
CA HIS A 177 14.75 -1.46 -5.17
C HIS A 177 13.89 -2.34 -6.09
N LEU A 178 13.53 -1.86 -7.30
CA LEU A 178 12.77 -2.64 -8.28
C LEU A 178 13.33 -4.06 -8.55
N PRO A 179 14.65 -4.29 -8.50
CA PRO A 179 15.21 -5.63 -8.64
C PRO A 179 15.10 -6.54 -7.41
N SER A 180 14.51 -6.12 -6.29
CA SER A 180 14.48 -6.92 -5.04
C SER A 180 13.06 -7.22 -4.57
N TYR A 181 12.72 -8.51 -4.49
CA TYR A 181 11.41 -8.95 -4.02
C TYR A 181 11.14 -8.50 -2.57
N ASN A 182 12.07 -8.77 -1.65
CA ASN A 182 11.88 -8.45 -0.22
C ASN A 182 11.86 -6.94 0.04
N ASN A 183 12.69 -6.16 -0.67
CA ASN A 183 12.69 -4.70 -0.49
C ASN A 183 11.38 -4.10 -0.97
N LEU A 184 10.84 -4.55 -2.11
CA LEU A 184 9.55 -4.08 -2.59
C LEU A 184 8.41 -4.47 -1.66
N LEU A 185 8.40 -5.70 -1.12
CA LEU A 185 7.42 -6.10 -0.11
C LEU A 185 7.47 -5.18 1.13
N LEU A 186 8.67 -4.89 1.65
CA LEU A 186 8.82 -4.02 2.82
C LEU A 186 8.38 -2.57 2.53
N ILE A 187 8.71 -2.04 1.35
CA ILE A 187 8.29 -0.70 0.90
C ILE A 187 6.77 -0.64 0.79
N LEU A 188 6.14 -1.62 0.13
CA LEU A 188 4.69 -1.66 -0.05
C LEU A 188 3.96 -1.80 1.29
N ALA A 189 4.40 -2.71 2.17
CA ALA A 189 3.80 -2.88 3.49
C ALA A 189 3.85 -1.59 4.33
N CYS A 190 4.97 -0.86 4.26
CA CYS A 190 5.09 0.44 4.91
C CYS A 190 4.22 1.53 4.25
N ALA A 191 4.09 1.50 2.92
CA ALA A 191 3.25 2.44 2.19
C ALA A 191 1.77 2.28 2.56
N GLU A 192 1.26 1.05 2.62
CA GLU A 192 -0.12 0.74 3.02
C GLU A 192 -0.47 1.35 4.38
N LEU A 193 0.38 1.14 5.39
CA LEU A 193 0.16 1.66 6.74
C LEU A 193 -0.01 3.19 6.78
N GLN A 194 0.77 3.94 6.01
CA GLN A 194 0.61 5.39 5.93
C GLN A 194 -0.55 5.81 5.03
N VAL A 195 -0.83 5.07 3.95
CA VAL A 195 -1.99 5.33 3.07
C VAL A 195 -3.27 5.25 3.90
N ILE A 196 -3.46 4.18 4.67
CA ILE A 196 -4.65 3.97 5.52
C ILE A 196 -4.84 5.17 6.47
N LYS A 197 -3.80 5.54 7.22
CA LYS A 197 -3.89 6.60 8.24
C LYS A 197 -4.11 7.99 7.66
N TYR A 198 -3.38 8.36 6.62
CA TYR A 198 -3.47 9.70 6.05
C TYR A 198 -4.66 9.86 5.11
N SER A 199 -5.08 8.82 4.40
CA SER A 199 -6.24 8.88 3.51
C SER A 199 -7.54 9.07 4.29
N GLU A 200 -7.71 8.41 5.44
CA GLU A 200 -8.83 8.67 6.36
C GLU A 200 -8.85 10.14 6.80
N ALA A 201 -7.71 10.67 7.25
CA ALA A 201 -7.62 12.05 7.73
C ALA A 201 -7.87 13.08 6.61
N LEU A 202 -7.39 12.81 5.38
CA LEU A 202 -7.66 13.63 4.20
C LEU A 202 -9.14 13.62 3.82
N ARG A 203 -9.78 12.44 3.82
CA ARG A 203 -11.22 12.30 3.55
C ARG A 203 -12.03 13.16 4.50
N ILE A 204 -11.77 13.04 5.80
CA ILE A 204 -12.47 13.79 6.86
C ILE A 204 -12.34 15.30 6.63
N ASN A 205 -11.15 15.79 6.25
CA ASN A 205 -10.95 17.21 6.02
C ASN A 205 -11.64 17.72 4.75
N LEU A 206 -11.62 16.95 3.67
CA LEU A 206 -12.26 17.30 2.41
C LEU A 206 -13.80 17.32 2.50
N GLU A 207 -14.38 16.36 3.22
CA GLU A 207 -15.84 16.18 3.32
C GLU A 207 -16.57 17.43 3.84
N LYS A 208 -15.90 18.27 4.64
CA LYS A 208 -16.48 19.53 5.12
C LYS A 208 -16.74 20.57 4.02
N TYR A 209 -16.05 20.46 2.88
CA TYR A 209 -16.19 21.38 1.75
C TYR A 209 -17.25 20.92 0.78
N ASP A 210 -17.26 19.63 0.47
CA ASP A 210 -18.27 18.97 -0.34
C ASP A 210 -18.25 17.46 -0.03
N VAL A 211 -19.43 16.89 0.24
CA VAL A 211 -19.58 15.44 0.46
C VAL A 211 -19.15 14.63 -0.77
N GLN A 212 -19.19 15.21 -1.97
CA GLN A 212 -18.75 14.53 -3.19
C GLN A 212 -17.26 14.15 -3.14
N PHE A 213 -16.45 14.89 -2.38
CA PHE A 213 -15.03 14.58 -2.24
C PHE A 213 -14.75 13.32 -1.42
N SER A 214 -15.71 12.78 -0.67
CA SER A 214 -15.53 11.53 0.10
C SER A 214 -15.86 10.26 -0.70
N TYR A 215 -16.31 10.40 -1.95
CA TYR A 215 -16.58 9.29 -2.86
C TYR A 215 -15.34 8.87 -3.67
N GLY A 216 -15.47 7.81 -4.46
CA GLY A 216 -14.39 7.32 -5.33
C GLY A 216 -13.20 6.85 -4.51
N TYR A 217 -12.08 7.57 -4.62
CA TYR A 217 -10.80 7.20 -3.99
C TYR A 217 -10.94 7.00 -2.48
N TYR A 218 -11.60 7.94 -1.81
CA TYR A 218 -11.77 7.87 -0.36
C TYR A 218 -12.87 6.94 0.13
N ALA A 219 -13.73 6.46 -0.79
CA ALA A 219 -14.64 5.35 -0.47
C ALA A 219 -13.90 4.00 -0.43
N CYS A 220 -12.75 3.90 -1.12
CA CYS A 220 -11.85 2.75 -1.07
C CYS A 220 -10.79 2.88 0.04
N HIS A 221 -10.17 4.05 0.22
CA HIS A 221 -9.00 4.24 1.11
C HIS A 221 -9.29 5.03 2.42
N GLY A 222 -10.55 5.34 2.72
CA GLY A 222 -10.90 6.31 3.79
C GLY A 222 -11.88 5.80 4.85
N VAL A 223 -12.18 4.51 4.86
CA VAL A 223 -13.10 3.87 5.81
C VAL A 223 -12.41 2.65 6.42
N VAL A 224 -12.00 2.75 7.68
CA VAL A 224 -11.58 1.59 8.48
C VAL A 224 -12.85 0.95 9.05
N ASP A 225 -13.54 0.14 8.26
CA ASP A 225 -14.74 -0.57 8.73
C ASP A 225 -14.76 -2.00 8.18
N HIS A 226 -15.06 -2.97 9.04
CA HIS A 226 -15.21 -4.40 8.71
C HIS A 226 -16.49 -4.68 7.91
N SER A 227 -16.95 -3.71 7.10
CA SER A 227 -18.16 -3.80 6.30
C SER A 227 -17.81 -4.08 4.83
N GLU A 228 -18.76 -4.68 4.11
CA GLU A 228 -18.71 -5.18 2.72
C GLU A 228 -18.45 -4.11 1.63
N LYS A 229 -17.70 -3.04 1.94
CA LYS A 229 -17.31 -2.00 1.00
C LYS A 229 -16.00 -2.38 0.30
N LEU A 230 -15.73 -1.70 -0.81
CA LEU A 230 -14.57 -1.87 -1.70
C LEU A 230 -13.18 -1.72 -1.02
N ALA A 231 -13.10 -1.42 0.28
CA ALA A 231 -11.85 -1.24 1.01
C ALA A 231 -11.34 -2.60 1.51
N ASN A 232 -10.28 -3.14 0.88
CA ASN A 232 -9.66 -4.41 1.26
C ASN A 232 -8.22 -4.23 1.79
N ASP A 233 -7.85 -2.99 2.15
CA ASP A 233 -6.49 -2.57 2.49
C ASP A 233 -5.88 -3.38 3.65
N ASP A 234 -6.69 -3.72 4.67
CA ASP A 234 -6.25 -4.56 5.80
C ASP A 234 -5.79 -5.96 5.35
N ASN A 235 -6.50 -6.56 4.39
CA ASN A 235 -6.13 -7.88 3.84
C ASN A 235 -4.90 -7.79 2.93
N HIS A 236 -4.75 -6.68 2.18
CA HIS A 236 -3.59 -6.45 1.33
C HIS A 236 -2.31 -6.33 2.14
N GLU A 237 -2.35 -5.56 3.24
CA GLU A 237 -1.22 -5.39 4.15
C GLU A 237 -0.78 -6.74 4.73
N ASP A 238 -1.73 -7.54 5.22
CA ASP A 238 -1.46 -8.85 5.82
C ASP A 238 -0.86 -9.85 4.82
N ASP A 239 -1.31 -9.83 3.55
CA ASP A 239 -0.76 -10.67 2.49
C ASP A 239 0.72 -10.32 2.22
N ILE A 240 1.05 -9.03 2.17
CA ILE A 240 2.42 -8.56 1.94
C ILE A 240 3.33 -8.97 3.12
N TRP A 241 2.87 -8.83 4.38
CA TRP A 241 3.64 -9.26 5.55
C TRP A 241 3.86 -10.77 5.60
N ALA A 242 2.86 -11.58 5.21
CA ALA A 242 2.99 -13.02 5.13
C ALA A 242 4.03 -13.44 4.07
N LEU A 243 4.02 -12.78 2.92
CA LEU A 243 5.01 -13.00 1.86
C LEU A 243 6.41 -12.59 2.31
N LEU A 244 6.56 -11.45 2.99
CA LEU A 244 7.85 -11.02 3.53
C LEU A 244 8.34 -12.02 4.58
N THR A 245 7.46 -12.56 5.42
CA THR A 245 7.80 -13.59 6.43
C THR A 245 8.36 -14.86 5.79
N GLN A 246 7.78 -15.30 4.66
CA GLN A 246 8.24 -16.48 3.92
C GLN A 246 9.68 -16.29 3.38
N SER A 247 9.93 -15.15 2.74
CA SER A 247 11.20 -14.84 2.10
C SER A 247 12.19 -14.09 3.00
N TYR A 248 11.85 -13.82 4.26
CA TYR A 248 12.69 -13.05 5.17
C TYR A 248 14.06 -13.70 5.37
N GLN A 249 15.14 -12.92 5.34
CA GLN A 249 16.48 -13.41 5.63
C GLN A 249 17.03 -12.70 6.86
N SER A 250 17.17 -13.40 7.99
CA SER A 250 17.69 -12.78 9.22
C SER A 250 19.10 -12.20 9.05
N SER A 251 19.90 -12.73 8.11
CA SER A 251 21.20 -12.15 7.76
C SER A 251 21.12 -10.75 7.14
N GLN A 252 19.96 -10.38 6.60
CA GLN A 252 19.67 -9.07 6.00
C GLN A 252 18.92 -8.13 6.95
N GLN A 253 18.68 -8.52 8.21
CA GLN A 253 17.89 -7.75 9.17
C GLN A 253 18.30 -6.26 9.22
N HIS A 254 19.60 -5.98 9.35
CA HIS A 254 20.08 -4.60 9.40
C HIS A 254 19.78 -3.81 8.12
N SER A 255 19.84 -4.48 6.95
CA SER A 255 19.48 -3.85 5.67
C SER A 255 17.99 -3.54 5.60
N TYR A 256 17.12 -4.40 6.14
CA TYR A 256 15.69 -4.15 6.21
C TYR A 256 15.35 -3.01 7.17
N GLU A 257 15.96 -2.98 8.35
CA GLU A 257 15.79 -1.87 9.31
C GLU A 257 16.23 -0.54 8.72
N GLN A 258 17.37 -0.52 8.02
CA GLN A 258 17.87 0.67 7.34
C GLN A 258 16.91 1.11 6.21
N LEU A 259 16.45 0.18 5.38
CA LEU A 259 15.50 0.46 4.30
C LEU A 259 14.19 1.05 4.85
N LEU A 260 13.63 0.42 5.88
CA LEU A 260 12.42 0.88 6.55
C LEU A 260 12.60 2.28 7.13
N GLY A 261 13.70 2.52 7.86
CA GLY A 261 14.00 3.84 8.44
C GLY A 261 14.16 4.93 7.39
N GLN A 262 14.84 4.65 6.28
CA GLN A 262 14.99 5.60 5.17
C GLN A 262 13.64 5.95 4.55
N TYR A 263 12.80 4.96 4.28
CA TYR A 263 11.50 5.19 3.66
C TYR A 263 10.53 5.95 4.58
N LEU A 264 10.50 5.60 5.87
CA LEU A 264 9.71 6.32 6.88
C LEU A 264 10.17 7.76 7.06
N GLN A 265 11.48 8.02 7.00
CA GLN A 265 12.01 9.37 7.05
C GLN A 265 11.57 10.21 5.84
N LEU A 266 11.52 9.63 4.63
CA LEU A 266 11.01 10.32 3.45
C LEU A 266 9.53 10.69 3.60
N TRP A 267 8.71 9.76 4.10
CA TRP A 267 7.31 10.07 4.42
C TRP A 267 7.17 11.14 5.48
N GLN A 268 7.99 11.10 6.54
CA GLN A 268 7.99 12.13 7.57
C GLN A 268 8.36 13.50 6.99
N ASN A 269 9.35 13.56 6.10
CA ASN A 269 9.76 14.80 5.43
C ASN A 269 8.63 15.36 4.57
N PHE A 270 8.00 14.50 3.76
CA PHE A 270 6.84 14.86 2.94
C PHE A 270 5.71 15.45 3.79
N TRP A 271 5.29 14.77 4.85
CA TRP A 271 4.18 15.23 5.67
C TRP A 271 4.51 16.46 6.52
N SER A 272 5.76 16.60 6.98
CA SER A 272 6.23 17.82 7.65
C SER A 272 6.24 19.02 6.70
N LYS A 273 6.62 18.79 5.44
CA LYS A 273 6.56 19.81 4.38
C LYS A 273 5.13 20.25 4.11
N MET A 274 4.21 19.29 4.00
CA MET A 274 2.78 19.58 3.87
C MET A 274 2.26 20.37 5.07
N ASP A 275 2.74 20.10 6.29
CA ASP A 275 2.33 20.84 7.49
C ASP A 275 2.75 22.31 7.42
N THR A 276 4.02 22.54 7.06
CA THR A 276 4.65 23.87 7.07
C THR A 276 4.12 24.77 5.96
N LEU A 277 3.88 24.23 4.76
CA LEU A 277 3.36 25.00 3.64
C LEU A 277 1.86 25.29 3.73
N THR A 278 1.20 24.70 4.73
CA THR A 278 -0.23 24.87 4.97
C THR A 278 -0.53 25.56 6.29
N THR A 279 0.47 26.05 7.02
CA THR A 279 0.29 27.06 8.07
C THR A 279 0.30 28.46 7.47
#